data_AF-A0AA96V1X7-F1
#
_entry.id   AF-A0AA96V1X7-F1
#
_cell.length_a   1.000
_cell.length_b   1.000
_cell.length_c   1.000
_cell.angle_alpha   90.00
_cell.angle_beta   90.00
_cell.angle_gamma   90.00
#
_symmetry.space_group_name_H-M   'P 1'
#
loop_
_entity.id
_entity.type
_entity.pdbx_description
1 polymer ?
#
loop_
_entity_poly.entity_id
_entity_poly.type
_entity_poly.pdbx_seq_one_letter_code
_entity_poly.pdbx_strand_id
1 'polypeptide(L)'
;MLETILDGLYALNDIINAYLWLGIPTVLKGIIVSFFFAYIFRKPLKKYPYVFYAYPLAILVWYGMRGLGQIIFSREAVSGFWLFQISWLSDIMSILSNLGLMTSMGIGLITIVMFIGVLPKTPVVIELYKIRSEMSIIGSTLLVAHGLFRLSRATQYLNGTYTGDFNLQYLSFGIIGPIITLLIVLPWITSFPIVRKRMKPRTWKLVQTYTAVPMFIGMLLFGWAFTSHAAVGSYPDLLSLSDYVINSRGNAISIQNGVNFASSILGSKIYLGLLVTYIVLRIKRMGDRKKKSGKKATE
;
A
#
# COMPACT_ATOMS: atom_id res chain seq x y z
N MET A 1 9.86 31.21 -10.23
CA MET A 1 8.77 31.06 -9.24
C MET A 1 8.42 29.60 -9.00
N LEU A 2 8.02 28.82 -10.02
CA LEU A 2 7.71 27.40 -9.84
C LEU A 2 8.92 26.57 -9.38
N GLU A 3 10.08 26.74 -10.02
CA GLU A 3 11.32 26.05 -9.62
C GLU A 3 11.70 26.36 -8.17
N THR A 4 11.68 27.64 -7.79
CA THR A 4 11.93 28.07 -6.40
C THR A 4 10.97 27.42 -5.39
N ILE A 5 9.70 27.25 -5.77
CA ILE A 5 8.72 26.55 -4.92
C ILE A 5 9.06 25.06 -4.83
N LEU A 6 9.42 24.42 -5.95
CA LEU A 6 9.81 23.01 -5.98
C LEU A 6 11.08 22.77 -5.16
N ASP A 7 12.10 23.61 -5.30
CA ASP A 7 13.33 23.53 -4.50
C ASP A 7 13.04 23.65 -3.00
N GLY A 8 12.16 24.59 -2.62
CA GLY A 8 11.69 24.73 -1.25
C GLY A 8 10.96 23.47 -0.75
N LEU A 9 10.12 22.87 -1.59
CA LEU A 9 9.41 21.62 -1.28
C LEU A 9 10.36 20.43 -1.18
N TYR A 10 11.41 20.37 -2.00
CA TYR A 10 12.44 19.35 -1.94
C TYR A 10 13.25 19.46 -0.65
N ALA A 11 13.74 20.66 -0.33
CA ALA A 11 14.46 20.91 0.91
C ALA A 11 13.61 20.53 2.14
N LEU A 12 12.33 20.91 2.15
CA LEU A 12 11.40 20.51 3.20
C LEU A 12 11.21 18.99 3.26
N ASN A 13 11.03 18.34 2.11
CA ASN A 13 10.88 16.90 2.03
C ASN A 13 12.14 16.18 2.55
N ASP A 14 13.33 16.68 2.25
CA ASP A 14 14.60 16.10 2.70
C ASP A 14 14.78 16.25 4.20
N ILE A 15 14.44 17.41 4.77
CA ILE A 15 14.38 17.62 6.23
C ILE A 15 13.39 16.65 6.86
N ILE A 16 12.18 16.54 6.32
CA ILE A 16 11.16 15.62 6.82
C ILE A 16 11.67 14.17 6.75
N ASN A 17 12.34 13.78 5.66
CA ASN A 17 12.85 12.42 5.54
C ASN A 17 14.04 12.14 6.48
N ALA A 18 14.93 13.11 6.66
CA ALA A 18 16.11 12.98 7.52
C ALA A 18 15.75 12.95 9.02
N TYR A 19 14.80 13.78 9.45
CA TYR A 19 14.51 13.93 10.88
C TYR A 19 13.27 13.17 11.33
N LEU A 20 12.22 13.08 10.49
CA LEU A 20 10.96 12.44 10.87
C LEU A 20 10.89 10.99 10.38
N TRP A 21 11.36 10.69 9.17
CA TRP A 21 11.15 9.37 8.56
C TRP A 21 12.38 8.46 8.51
N LEU A 22 13.55 8.93 8.96
CA LEU A 22 14.77 8.15 8.91
C LEU A 22 14.59 6.86 9.71
N GLY A 23 14.82 5.71 9.06
CA GLY A 23 14.65 4.38 9.66
C GLY A 23 13.20 3.95 9.87
N ILE A 24 12.20 4.79 9.60
CA ILE A 24 10.78 4.43 9.71
C ILE A 24 10.34 3.65 8.46
N PRO A 25 9.82 2.41 8.60
CA PRO A 25 9.35 1.65 7.46
C PRO A 25 8.19 2.35 6.74
N THR A 26 8.17 2.23 5.41
CA THR A 26 7.16 2.86 4.54
C THR A 26 5.73 2.46 4.89
N VAL A 27 5.51 1.23 5.37
CA VAL A 27 4.20 0.75 5.85
C VAL A 27 3.72 1.52 7.08
N LEU A 28 4.61 1.79 8.03
CA LEU A 28 4.28 2.50 9.26
C LEU A 28 4.00 3.97 8.96
N LYS A 29 4.85 4.59 8.14
CA LYS A 29 4.63 5.93 7.59
C LYS A 29 3.26 6.05 6.92
N GLY A 30 2.92 5.11 6.05
CA GLY A 30 1.63 5.06 5.38
C GLY A 30 0.43 4.99 6.34
N ILE A 31 0.51 4.14 7.36
CA ILE A 31 -0.53 4.00 8.38
C ILE A 31 -0.70 5.29 9.19
N ILE A 32 0.41 5.90 9.63
CA ILE A 32 0.42 7.14 10.41
C ILE A 32 -0.24 8.27 9.60
N VAL A 33 0.26 8.51 8.38
CA VAL A 33 -0.27 9.54 7.47
C VAL A 33 -1.76 9.31 7.18
N SER A 34 -2.15 8.05 6.91
CA SER A 34 -3.54 7.70 6.63
C SER A 34 -4.46 7.92 7.83
N PHE A 35 -4.00 7.63 9.04
CA PHE A 35 -4.78 7.83 10.26
C PHE A 35 -5.00 9.32 10.52
N PHE A 36 -3.95 10.14 10.44
CA PHE A 36 -4.09 11.59 10.59
C PHE A 36 -4.97 12.19 9.51
N PHE A 37 -4.79 11.80 8.25
CA PHE A 37 -5.65 12.21 7.15
C PHE A 37 -7.12 11.87 7.42
N ALA A 38 -7.42 10.61 7.75
CA ALA A 38 -8.78 10.16 8.01
C ALA A 38 -9.40 10.87 9.22
N TYR A 39 -8.62 11.08 10.29
CA TYR A 39 -9.09 11.73 11.50
C TYR A 39 -9.38 13.22 11.30
N ILE A 40 -8.43 13.97 10.72
CA ILE A 40 -8.54 15.42 10.48
C ILE A 40 -9.66 15.71 9.48
N PHE A 41 -9.66 15.00 8.35
CA PHE A 41 -10.60 15.26 7.26
C PHE A 41 -11.92 14.51 7.39
N ARG A 42 -12.23 13.81 8.49
CA ARG A 42 -13.44 12.97 8.61
C ARG A 42 -14.75 13.66 8.22
N LYS A 43 -14.93 14.93 8.61
CA LYS A 43 -16.14 15.70 8.28
C LYS A 43 -16.14 16.14 6.81
N PRO A 44 -15.10 16.83 6.29
CA PRO A 44 -14.98 17.15 4.86
C PRO A 44 -15.08 15.94 3.94
N LEU A 45 -14.40 14.84 4.29
CA LEU A 45 -14.35 13.60 3.53
C LEU A 45 -15.75 13.02 3.33
N LYS A 46 -16.61 13.15 4.35
CA LYS A 46 -18.00 12.72 4.25
C LYS A 46 -18.88 13.67 3.47
N LYS A 47 -18.67 14.98 3.63
CA LYS A 47 -19.50 16.03 3.03
C LYS A 47 -19.20 16.23 1.54
N TYR A 48 -17.93 16.18 1.15
CA TYR A 48 -17.44 16.46 -0.19
C TYR A 48 -16.45 15.37 -0.69
N PRO A 49 -16.86 14.10 -0.74
CA PRO A 49 -15.96 12.98 -1.04
C PRO A 49 -15.25 13.09 -2.39
N TYR A 50 -15.94 13.61 -3.41
CA TYR A 50 -15.41 13.72 -4.77
C TYR A 50 -14.15 14.60 -4.88
N VAL A 51 -14.02 15.64 -4.05
CA VAL A 51 -12.82 16.48 -3.99
C VAL A 51 -11.60 15.64 -3.59
N PHE A 52 -11.78 14.72 -2.64
CA PHE A 52 -10.71 13.83 -2.18
C PHE A 52 -10.43 12.67 -3.14
N TYR A 53 -11.32 12.41 -4.10
CA TYR A 53 -11.10 11.39 -5.14
C TYR A 53 -10.29 11.92 -6.32
N ALA A 54 -10.24 13.24 -6.52
CA ALA A 54 -9.51 13.85 -7.64
C ALA A 54 -8.02 13.47 -7.64
N TYR A 55 -7.34 13.56 -6.49
CA TYR A 55 -5.93 13.21 -6.37
C TYR A 55 -5.64 11.72 -6.66
N PRO A 56 -6.29 10.74 -6.00
CA PRO A 56 -6.09 9.33 -6.33
C PRO A 56 -6.40 8.98 -7.78
N LEU A 57 -7.41 9.62 -8.38
CA LEU A 57 -7.75 9.44 -9.79
C LEU A 57 -6.65 9.97 -10.72
N ALA A 58 -6.05 11.13 -10.41
CA ALA A 58 -4.91 11.64 -11.16
C ALA A 58 -3.71 10.67 -11.10
N ILE A 59 -3.44 10.10 -9.92
CA ILE A 59 -2.41 9.06 -9.75
C ILE A 59 -2.76 7.80 -10.55
N LEU A 60 -4.02 7.37 -10.55
CA LEU A 60 -4.49 6.24 -11.34
C LEU A 60 -4.27 6.44 -12.83
N VAL A 61 -4.58 7.62 -13.36
CA VAL A 61 -4.35 7.95 -14.77
C VAL A 61 -2.84 7.95 -15.06
N TRP A 62 -2.04 8.67 -14.27
CA TRP A 62 -0.60 8.77 -14.46
C TRP A 62 0.11 7.41 -14.45
N TYR A 63 -0.12 6.60 -13.42
CA TYR A 63 0.47 5.28 -13.26
C TYR A 63 -0.15 4.22 -14.16
N GLY A 64 -1.45 4.33 -14.45
CA GLY A 64 -2.13 3.47 -15.42
C GLY A 64 -1.57 3.66 -16.82
N MET A 65 -1.40 4.90 -17.28
CA MET A 65 -0.81 5.22 -18.58
C MET A 65 0.62 4.70 -18.69
N ARG A 66 1.47 4.91 -17.65
CA ARG A 66 2.84 4.36 -17.65
C ARG A 66 2.86 2.83 -17.63
N GLY A 67 2.08 2.22 -16.75
CA GLY A 67 2.08 0.78 -16.54
C GLY A 67 1.55 0.00 -17.74
N LEU A 68 0.36 0.37 -18.23
CA LEU A 68 -0.25 -0.25 -19.40
C LEU A 68 0.52 0.09 -20.68
N GLY A 69 1.03 1.33 -20.79
CA GLY A 69 1.88 1.74 -21.90
C GLY A 69 3.11 0.85 -22.04
N GLN A 70 3.78 0.50 -20.92
CA GLN A 70 4.96 -0.36 -20.92
C GLN A 70 4.70 -1.83 -21.26
N ILE A 71 3.44 -2.25 -21.31
CA ILE A 71 3.05 -3.60 -21.76
C ILE A 71 2.93 -3.62 -23.29
N ILE A 72 2.48 -2.51 -23.88
CA ILE A 72 2.15 -2.41 -25.31
C ILE A 72 3.31 -1.81 -26.12
N PHE A 73 4.03 -0.84 -25.54
CA PHE A 73 5.08 -0.05 -26.19
C PHE A 73 6.43 -0.23 -25.49
N SER A 74 7.52 0.08 -26.20
CA SER A 74 8.88 0.05 -25.61
C SER A 74 9.01 1.08 -24.48
N ARG A 75 9.99 0.86 -23.60
CA ARG A 75 10.27 1.80 -22.50
C ARG A 75 10.67 3.18 -23.04
N GLU A 76 11.42 3.25 -24.15
CA GLU A 76 11.75 4.53 -24.79
C GLU A 76 10.49 5.22 -25.31
N ALA A 77 9.61 4.50 -26.00
CA ALA A 77 8.38 5.08 -26.55
C ALA A 77 7.46 5.63 -25.45
N VAL A 78 7.28 4.89 -24.34
CA VAL A 78 6.50 5.37 -23.21
C VAL A 78 7.18 6.57 -22.56
N SER A 79 8.48 6.50 -22.27
CA SER A 79 9.19 7.62 -21.64
C SER A 79 9.19 8.87 -22.51
N GLY A 80 9.26 8.73 -23.84
CA GLY A 80 9.18 9.83 -24.81
C GLY A 80 7.81 10.50 -24.93
N PHE A 81 6.75 9.98 -24.28
CA PHE A 81 5.45 10.63 -24.27
C PHE A 81 5.53 11.97 -23.53
N TRP A 82 5.10 13.06 -24.19
CA TRP A 82 5.29 14.44 -23.74
C TRP A 82 4.88 14.69 -22.28
N LEU A 83 3.80 14.07 -21.81
CA LEU A 83 3.31 14.20 -20.43
C LEU A 83 4.35 13.73 -19.39
N PHE A 84 5.17 12.74 -19.73
CA PHE A 84 6.22 12.20 -18.86
C PHE A 84 7.56 12.93 -18.96
N GLN A 85 7.69 13.82 -19.96
CA GLN A 85 8.82 14.73 -20.13
C GLN A 85 8.66 16.03 -19.32
N ILE A 86 7.48 16.25 -18.73
CA ILE A 86 7.22 17.38 -17.86
C ILE A 86 7.95 17.16 -16.52
N SER A 87 9.09 17.83 -16.34
CA SER A 87 9.97 17.69 -15.16
C SER A 87 9.23 17.97 -13.86
N TRP A 88 8.61 19.15 -13.74
CA TRP A 88 7.90 19.57 -12.52
C TRP A 88 6.80 18.59 -12.09
N LEU A 89 6.18 17.89 -13.04
CA LEU A 89 5.14 16.91 -12.74
C LEU A 89 5.75 15.63 -12.15
N SER A 90 6.88 15.17 -12.71
CA SER A 90 7.66 14.06 -12.14
C SER A 90 8.19 14.41 -10.75
N ASP A 91 8.59 15.66 -10.55
CA ASP A 91 9.10 16.17 -9.28
C ASP A 91 8.02 16.16 -8.18
N ILE A 92 6.83 16.69 -8.50
CA ILE A 92 5.66 16.62 -7.63
C ILE A 92 5.33 15.16 -7.30
N MET A 93 5.35 14.25 -8.28
CA MET A 93 5.08 12.82 -8.01
C MET A 93 6.12 12.21 -7.06
N SER A 94 7.40 12.58 -7.20
CA SER A 94 8.47 12.15 -6.30
C SER A 94 8.24 12.66 -4.88
N ILE A 95 7.97 13.96 -4.72
CA ILE A 95 7.67 14.58 -3.42
C ILE A 95 6.46 13.91 -2.76
N LEU A 96 5.36 13.71 -3.49
CA LEU A 96 4.15 13.06 -2.96
C LEU A 96 4.40 11.61 -2.53
N SER A 97 5.21 10.87 -3.30
CA SER A 97 5.65 9.52 -2.94
C SER A 97 6.42 9.52 -1.63
N ASN A 98 7.40 10.44 -1.54
CA ASN A 98 8.25 10.60 -0.38
C ASN A 98 7.48 11.10 0.84
N LEU A 99 6.43 11.90 0.71
CA LEU A 99 5.54 12.26 1.83
C LEU A 99 4.63 11.12 2.28
N GLY A 100 4.67 9.98 1.58
CA GLY A 100 3.85 8.81 1.89
C GLY A 100 2.41 8.94 1.40
N LEU A 101 2.13 9.85 0.46
CA LEU A 101 0.80 10.14 -0.07
C LEU A 101 0.41 9.27 -1.29
N MET A 102 1.21 8.27 -1.62
CA MET A 102 0.96 7.34 -2.73
C MET A 102 0.56 5.95 -2.22
N THR A 103 1.25 4.89 -2.66
CA THR A 103 0.95 3.50 -2.31
C THR A 103 0.94 3.27 -0.80
N SER A 104 1.85 3.90 -0.05
CA SER A 104 1.90 3.79 1.41
C SER A 104 0.64 4.31 2.08
N MET A 105 0.10 5.46 1.66
CA MET A 105 -1.23 5.92 2.09
C MET A 105 -2.34 4.95 1.66
N GLY A 106 -2.24 4.38 0.45
CA GLY A 106 -3.16 3.32 0.01
C GLY A 106 -3.21 2.13 0.96
N ILE A 107 -2.05 1.58 1.31
CA ILE A 107 -1.88 0.49 2.27
C ILE A 107 -2.42 0.89 3.65
N GLY A 108 -2.10 2.10 4.12
CA GLY A 108 -2.54 2.62 5.41
C GLY A 108 -4.05 2.76 5.50
N LEU A 109 -4.71 3.36 4.51
CA LEU A 109 -6.16 3.51 4.47
C LEU A 109 -6.88 2.17 4.44
N ILE A 110 -6.43 1.21 3.61
CA ILE A 110 -7.02 -0.13 3.58
C ILE A 110 -6.79 -0.86 4.90
N THR A 111 -5.61 -0.73 5.50
CA THR A 111 -5.33 -1.26 6.84
C THR A 111 -6.33 -0.74 7.86
N ILE A 112 -6.55 0.58 7.91
CA ILE A 112 -7.55 1.19 8.80
C ILE A 112 -8.95 0.63 8.52
N VAL A 113 -9.39 0.61 7.26
CA VAL A 113 -10.72 0.11 6.83
C VAL A 113 -10.97 -1.34 7.25
N MET A 114 -9.93 -2.18 7.24
CA MET A 114 -10.02 -3.58 7.62
C MET A 114 -9.96 -3.76 9.14
N PHE A 115 -9.10 -3.02 9.83
CA PHE A 115 -8.96 -3.08 11.29
C PHE A 115 -10.18 -2.54 12.04
N ILE A 116 -10.76 -1.40 11.61
CA ILE A 116 -12.02 -0.93 12.21
C ILE A 116 -13.12 -2.02 12.11
N GLY A 117 -13.06 -2.85 11.05
CA GLY A 117 -13.91 -4.03 10.84
C GLY A 117 -13.96 -5.03 12.01
N VAL A 118 -12.85 -5.17 12.73
CA VAL A 118 -12.63 -6.21 13.75
C VAL A 118 -12.41 -5.65 15.16
N LEU A 119 -12.05 -4.37 15.28
CA LEU A 119 -11.84 -3.69 16.56
C LEU A 119 -13.13 -3.44 17.35
N PRO A 120 -13.04 -3.27 18.68
CA PRO A 120 -14.16 -2.83 19.52
C PRO A 120 -14.63 -1.43 19.11
N LYS A 121 -15.90 -1.12 19.40
CA LYS A 121 -16.57 0.12 18.98
C LYS A 121 -16.26 1.29 19.91
N THR A 122 -15.00 1.74 19.91
CA THR A 122 -14.60 2.97 20.58
C THR A 122 -15.13 4.20 19.81
N PRO A 123 -15.17 5.41 20.42
CA PRO A 123 -15.61 6.62 19.73
C PRO A 123 -14.85 6.88 18.42
N VAL A 124 -13.53 6.72 18.43
CA VAL A 124 -12.68 6.88 17.24
C VAL A 124 -13.05 5.86 16.16
N VAL A 125 -13.20 4.58 16.52
CA VAL A 125 -13.58 3.52 15.57
C VAL A 125 -14.96 3.82 14.97
N ILE A 126 -15.92 4.28 15.76
CA ILE A 126 -17.27 4.64 15.27
C ILE A 126 -17.20 5.79 14.26
N GLU A 127 -16.42 6.84 14.53
CA GLU A 127 -16.23 7.96 13.60
C GLU A 127 -15.57 7.51 12.29
N LEU A 128 -14.51 6.70 12.36
CA LEU A 128 -13.85 6.15 11.16
C LEU A 128 -14.78 5.23 10.37
N TYR A 129 -15.71 4.54 11.02
CA TYR A 129 -16.72 3.73 10.34
C TYR A 129 -17.66 4.55 9.44
N LYS A 130 -17.96 5.80 9.80
CA LYS A 130 -18.86 6.67 9.02
C LYS A 130 -18.29 7.05 7.65
N ILE A 131 -16.95 7.07 7.55
CA ILE A 131 -16.18 7.38 6.36
C ILE A 131 -15.49 6.15 5.74
N ARG A 132 -15.90 4.95 6.14
CA ARG A 132 -15.24 3.70 5.73
C ARG A 132 -15.20 3.51 4.21
N SER A 133 -16.29 3.81 3.52
CA SER A 133 -16.38 3.66 2.07
C SER A 133 -15.46 4.65 1.35
N GLU A 134 -15.38 5.88 1.84
CA GLU A 134 -14.58 6.96 1.30
C GLU A 134 -13.08 6.63 1.44
N MET A 135 -12.65 6.17 2.62
CA MET A 135 -11.28 5.67 2.82
C MET A 135 -10.96 4.48 1.92
N SER A 136 -11.91 3.55 1.74
CA SER A 136 -11.72 2.39 0.87
C SER A 136 -11.57 2.78 -0.60
N ILE A 137 -12.36 3.75 -1.08
CA ILE A 137 -12.25 4.24 -2.46
C ILE A 137 -10.89 4.89 -2.69
N ILE A 138 -10.45 5.80 -1.81
CA ILE A 138 -9.15 6.48 -1.93
C ILE A 138 -8.02 5.45 -1.86
N GLY A 139 -8.03 4.60 -0.84
CA GLY A 139 -6.98 3.60 -0.62
C GLY A 139 -6.87 2.60 -1.77
N SER A 140 -8.00 2.04 -2.20
CA SER A 140 -8.01 1.10 -3.33
C SER A 140 -7.65 1.75 -4.65
N THR A 141 -8.03 3.01 -4.90
CA THR A 141 -7.63 3.72 -6.14
C THR A 141 -6.10 3.86 -6.23
N LEU A 142 -5.46 4.26 -5.12
CA LEU A 142 -4.00 4.36 -5.05
C LEU A 142 -3.30 3.00 -5.24
N LEU A 143 -3.86 1.95 -4.65
CA LEU A 143 -3.32 0.58 -4.77
C LEU A 143 -3.52 0.00 -6.18
N VAL A 144 -4.67 0.24 -6.82
CA VAL A 144 -4.91 -0.15 -8.22
C VAL A 144 -3.94 0.59 -9.13
N ALA A 145 -3.75 1.91 -8.94
CA ALA A 145 -2.77 2.69 -9.68
C ALA A 145 -1.36 2.08 -9.58
N HIS A 146 -0.93 1.74 -8.36
CA HIS A 146 0.35 1.10 -8.13
C HIS A 146 0.45 -0.29 -8.78
N GLY A 147 -0.60 -1.10 -8.66
CA GLY A 147 -0.66 -2.44 -9.27
C GLY A 147 -0.53 -2.37 -10.79
N LEU A 148 -1.24 -1.45 -11.44
CA LEU A 148 -1.12 -1.22 -12.89
C LEU A 148 0.30 -0.79 -13.29
N PHE A 149 0.90 0.14 -12.55
CA PHE A 149 2.29 0.56 -12.80
C PHE A 149 3.29 -0.59 -12.66
N ARG A 150 3.05 -1.53 -11.74
CA ARG A 150 3.93 -2.69 -11.51
C ARG A 150 3.63 -3.88 -12.42
N LEU A 151 2.60 -3.81 -13.25
CA LEU A 151 2.20 -4.92 -14.12
C LEU A 151 3.28 -5.27 -15.14
N SER A 152 4.01 -4.28 -15.68
CA SER A 152 5.15 -4.53 -16.58
C SER A 152 6.29 -5.28 -15.91
N ARG A 153 6.48 -5.13 -14.59
CA ARG A 153 7.46 -5.91 -13.84
C ARG A 153 6.98 -7.34 -13.62
N ALA A 154 5.69 -7.53 -13.37
CA ALA A 154 5.10 -8.86 -13.24
C ALA A 154 5.23 -9.65 -14.56
N THR A 155 4.95 -9.03 -15.72
CA THR A 155 5.11 -9.70 -17.02
C THR A 155 6.55 -10.12 -17.29
N GLN A 156 7.55 -9.33 -16.87
CA GLN A 156 8.95 -9.70 -16.99
C GLN A 156 9.33 -10.96 -16.18
N TYR A 157 8.72 -11.17 -15.00
CA TYR A 157 8.91 -12.40 -14.24
C TYR A 157 8.16 -13.60 -14.85
N LEU A 158 6.96 -13.38 -15.38
CA LEU A 158 6.14 -14.44 -15.99
C LEU A 158 6.70 -14.91 -17.35
N ASN A 159 7.27 -14.01 -18.14
CA ASN A 159 7.84 -14.30 -19.46
C ASN A 159 9.30 -14.78 -19.39
N GLY A 160 9.84 -15.02 -18.19
CA GLY A 160 11.21 -15.50 -18.00
C GLY A 160 12.31 -14.50 -18.33
N THR A 161 11.97 -13.21 -18.58
CA THR A 161 12.95 -12.15 -18.84
C THR A 161 13.79 -11.83 -17.59
N TYR A 162 13.24 -12.08 -16.40
CA TYR A 162 14.04 -12.25 -15.19
C TYR A 162 14.38 -13.74 -15.02
N THR A 163 15.52 -14.15 -15.59
CA THR A 163 16.08 -15.49 -15.38
C THR A 163 16.78 -15.54 -14.01
N GLY A 164 16.18 -16.23 -13.05
CA GLY A 164 16.79 -16.47 -11.74
C GLY A 164 15.97 -17.47 -10.94
N ASP A 165 16.59 -18.08 -9.94
CA ASP A 165 15.94 -19.04 -9.05
C ASP A 165 14.72 -18.42 -8.36
N PHE A 166 13.74 -19.28 -8.03
CA PHE A 166 12.57 -18.87 -7.27
C PHE A 166 13.01 -18.23 -5.95
N ASN A 167 12.68 -16.95 -5.76
CA ASN A 167 13.03 -16.19 -4.56
C ASN A 167 11.84 -15.33 -4.08
N LEU A 168 11.99 -14.66 -2.94
CA LEU A 168 10.93 -13.82 -2.36
C LEU A 168 10.52 -12.64 -3.26
N GLN A 169 11.40 -12.18 -4.16
CA GLN A 169 11.06 -11.15 -5.15
C GLN A 169 10.12 -11.70 -6.22
N TYR A 170 10.42 -12.89 -6.74
CA TYR A 170 9.58 -13.61 -7.69
C TYR A 170 8.21 -13.92 -7.05
N LEU A 171 8.20 -14.45 -5.82
CA LEU A 171 6.96 -14.68 -5.08
C LEU A 171 6.13 -13.40 -4.93
N SER A 172 6.78 -12.27 -4.60
CA SER A 172 6.11 -10.98 -4.46
C SER A 172 5.55 -10.48 -5.79
N PHE A 173 6.39 -10.20 -6.79
CA PHE A 173 5.97 -9.53 -8.02
C PHE A 173 5.41 -10.46 -9.10
N GLY A 174 5.86 -11.70 -9.18
CA GLY A 174 5.42 -12.67 -10.19
C GLY A 174 4.12 -13.38 -9.81
N ILE A 175 3.90 -13.62 -8.51
CA ILE A 175 2.74 -14.43 -8.04
C ILE A 175 1.76 -13.58 -7.24
N ILE A 176 2.16 -13.09 -6.06
CA ILE A 176 1.22 -12.45 -5.14
C ILE A 176 0.71 -11.13 -5.73
N GLY A 177 1.58 -10.31 -6.31
CA GLY A 177 1.28 -8.99 -6.87
C GLY A 177 0.13 -8.98 -7.88
N PRO A 178 0.17 -9.80 -8.95
CA PRO A 178 -0.93 -9.92 -9.90
C PRO A 178 -2.23 -10.38 -9.25
N ILE A 179 -2.18 -11.38 -8.38
CA ILE A 179 -3.36 -11.91 -7.68
C ILE A 179 -4.03 -10.81 -6.83
N ILE A 180 -3.25 -10.08 -6.02
CA ILE A 180 -3.82 -9.01 -5.18
C ILE A 180 -4.32 -7.84 -6.02
N THR A 181 -3.67 -7.54 -7.15
CA THR A 181 -4.09 -6.48 -8.07
C THR A 181 -5.43 -6.81 -8.70
N LEU A 182 -5.69 -8.08 -9.04
CA LEU A 182 -7.01 -8.51 -9.50
C LEU A 182 -8.04 -8.48 -8.36
N LEU A 183 -7.67 -9.00 -7.19
CA LEU A 183 -8.56 -9.10 -6.03
C LEU A 183 -9.01 -7.73 -5.51
N ILE A 184 -8.21 -6.67 -5.65
CA ILE A 184 -8.56 -5.34 -5.16
C ILE A 184 -9.59 -4.61 -6.05
N VAL A 185 -9.69 -4.96 -7.33
CA VAL A 185 -10.62 -4.30 -8.27
C VAL A 185 -12.08 -4.53 -7.84
N LEU A 186 -12.43 -5.75 -7.42
CA LEU A 186 -13.79 -6.08 -6.99
C LEU A 186 -14.27 -5.28 -5.76
N PRO A 187 -13.56 -5.26 -4.61
CA PRO A 187 -13.95 -4.46 -3.47
C PRO A 187 -13.85 -2.96 -3.74
N TRP A 188 -12.97 -2.51 -4.66
CA TRP A 188 -12.90 -1.13 -5.12
C TRP A 188 -14.17 -0.70 -5.85
N ILE A 189 -14.53 -1.39 -6.93
CA ILE A 189 -15.74 -1.08 -7.72
C ILE A 189 -16.99 -1.11 -6.85
N THR A 190 -17.12 -2.13 -6.00
CA THR A 190 -18.29 -2.29 -5.12
C THR A 190 -18.33 -1.35 -3.91
N SER A 191 -17.28 -0.54 -3.69
CA SER A 191 -17.27 0.52 -2.69
C SER A 191 -17.93 1.81 -3.18
N PHE A 192 -18.03 2.03 -4.49
CA PHE A 192 -18.67 3.22 -5.05
C PHE A 192 -20.18 3.24 -4.74
N PRO A 193 -20.74 4.37 -4.28
CA PRO A 193 -22.16 4.47 -3.93
C PRO A 193 -23.11 4.04 -5.05
N ILE A 194 -22.77 4.37 -6.30
CA ILE A 194 -23.56 4.04 -7.49
C ILE A 194 -23.70 2.52 -7.66
N VAL A 195 -22.61 1.78 -7.50
CA VAL A 195 -22.60 0.31 -7.56
C VAL A 195 -23.25 -0.28 -6.31
N ARG A 196 -22.89 0.24 -5.12
CA ARG A 196 -23.40 -0.23 -3.83
C ARG A 196 -24.93 -0.21 -3.75
N LYS A 197 -25.56 0.87 -4.24
CA LYS A 197 -27.03 1.06 -4.24
C LYS A 197 -27.76 0.02 -5.09
N ARG A 198 -27.10 -0.55 -6.10
CA ARG A 198 -27.66 -1.58 -6.99
C ARG A 198 -27.53 -3.00 -6.43
N MET A 199 -26.85 -3.19 -5.29
CA MET A 199 -26.61 -4.51 -4.70
C MET A 199 -27.47 -4.75 -3.46
N LYS A 200 -28.10 -5.92 -3.37
CA LYS A 200 -28.76 -6.38 -2.13
C LYS A 200 -27.75 -6.36 -0.96
N PRO A 201 -28.14 -5.91 0.26
CA PRO A 201 -27.22 -5.81 1.39
C PRO A 201 -26.50 -7.12 1.74
N ARG A 202 -27.20 -8.26 1.66
CA ARG A 202 -26.62 -9.59 1.89
C ARG A 202 -25.55 -9.93 0.85
N THR A 203 -25.86 -9.75 -0.43
CA THR A 203 -24.94 -10.01 -1.56
C THR A 203 -23.68 -9.16 -1.48
N TRP A 204 -23.82 -7.86 -1.24
CA TRP A 204 -22.65 -6.97 -1.09
C TRP A 204 -21.75 -7.38 0.06
N LYS A 205 -22.34 -7.71 1.22
CA LYS A 205 -21.57 -8.16 2.38
C LYS A 205 -20.82 -9.45 2.08
N LEU A 206 -21.45 -10.36 1.34
CA LEU A 206 -20.86 -11.62 0.92
C LEU A 206 -19.67 -11.37 0.00
N VAL A 207 -19.86 -10.63 -1.10
CA VAL A 207 -18.79 -10.26 -2.05
C VAL A 207 -17.62 -9.60 -1.32
N GLN A 208 -17.88 -8.57 -0.52
CA GLN A 208 -16.84 -7.87 0.23
C GLN A 208 -16.10 -8.78 1.22
N THR A 209 -16.78 -9.75 1.84
CA THR A 209 -16.12 -10.68 2.76
C THR A 209 -15.18 -11.62 2.02
N TYR A 210 -15.61 -12.15 0.87
CA TYR A 210 -14.84 -13.10 0.08
C TYR A 210 -13.74 -12.46 -0.77
N THR A 211 -13.81 -11.16 -1.05
CA THR A 211 -12.77 -10.47 -1.83
C THR A 211 -11.87 -9.62 -0.95
N ALA A 212 -12.42 -8.76 -0.08
CA ALA A 212 -11.61 -7.81 0.67
C ALA A 212 -10.72 -8.48 1.72
N VAL A 213 -11.17 -9.59 2.33
CA VAL A 213 -10.37 -10.29 3.35
C VAL A 213 -9.17 -11.01 2.74
N PRO A 214 -9.34 -11.86 1.70
CA PRO A 214 -8.19 -12.45 1.02
C PRO A 214 -7.28 -11.40 0.39
N MET A 215 -7.85 -10.33 -0.19
CA MET A 215 -7.06 -9.20 -0.71
C MET A 215 -6.19 -8.58 0.37
N PHE A 216 -6.74 -8.30 1.56
CA PHE A 216 -5.98 -7.70 2.64
C PHE A 216 -4.90 -8.62 3.20
N ILE A 217 -5.19 -9.91 3.37
CA ILE A 217 -4.19 -10.91 3.76
C ILE A 217 -3.07 -10.98 2.72
N GLY A 218 -3.42 -11.06 1.44
CA GLY A 218 -2.47 -11.06 0.33
C GLY A 218 -1.62 -9.79 0.29
N MET A 219 -2.20 -8.62 0.56
CA MET A 219 -1.47 -7.35 0.64
C MET A 219 -0.41 -7.38 1.75
N LEU A 220 -0.75 -7.91 2.93
CA LEU A 220 0.20 -8.03 4.04
C LEU A 220 1.30 -9.05 3.74
N LEU A 221 0.96 -10.18 3.12
CA LEU A 221 1.92 -11.20 2.68
C LEU A 221 2.86 -10.67 1.58
N PHE A 222 2.33 -9.93 0.61
CA PHE A 222 3.13 -9.23 -0.40
C PHE A 222 4.11 -8.27 0.26
N GLY A 223 3.62 -7.42 1.18
CA GLY A 223 4.45 -6.46 1.89
C GLY A 223 5.57 -7.12 2.69
N TRP A 224 5.25 -8.21 3.40
CA TRP A 224 6.23 -9.03 4.12
C TRP A 224 7.27 -9.64 3.17
N ALA A 225 6.86 -10.31 2.11
CA ALA A 225 7.77 -10.98 1.17
C ALA A 225 8.68 -9.95 0.47
N PHE A 226 8.12 -8.81 0.06
CA PHE A 226 8.86 -7.73 -0.60
C PHE A 226 9.91 -7.10 0.32
N THR A 227 9.53 -6.75 1.55
CA THR A 227 10.45 -6.13 2.52
C THR A 227 11.49 -7.12 3.05
N SER A 228 11.13 -8.41 3.19
CA SER A 228 12.10 -9.45 3.54
C SER A 228 13.11 -9.67 2.42
N HIS A 229 12.66 -9.71 1.17
CA HIS A 229 13.57 -9.74 0.02
C HIS A 229 14.48 -8.51 -0.01
N ALA A 230 13.95 -7.30 0.23
CA ALA A 230 14.76 -6.08 0.26
C ALA A 230 15.85 -6.12 1.36
N ALA A 231 15.53 -6.69 2.53
CA ALA A 231 16.50 -6.88 3.60
C ALA A 231 17.60 -7.88 3.20
N VAL A 232 17.23 -9.06 2.70
CA VAL A 232 18.19 -10.09 2.25
C VAL A 232 19.02 -9.59 1.06
N GLY A 233 18.40 -8.86 0.12
CA GLY A 233 19.11 -8.26 -1.02
C GLY A 233 20.08 -7.15 -0.62
N SER A 234 19.89 -6.53 0.56
CA SER A 234 20.86 -5.58 1.11
C SER A 234 22.08 -6.28 1.73
N TYR A 235 21.91 -7.52 2.24
CA TYR A 235 22.98 -8.36 2.81
C TYR A 235 22.68 -9.85 2.56
N PRO A 236 23.26 -10.47 1.51
CA PRO A 236 22.99 -11.86 1.16
C PRO A 236 23.36 -12.87 2.28
N ASP A 237 24.38 -12.56 3.09
CA ASP A 237 24.88 -13.45 4.16
C ASP A 237 24.47 -12.98 5.56
N LEU A 238 23.17 -13.01 5.85
CA LEU A 238 22.55 -12.66 7.14
C LEU A 238 23.12 -13.39 8.37
N LEU A 239 23.76 -14.55 8.18
CA LEU A 239 24.37 -15.36 9.25
C LEU A 239 25.80 -14.92 9.60
N SER A 240 26.40 -14.03 8.81
CA SER A 240 27.74 -13.45 9.01
C SER A 240 27.68 -11.98 9.44
N LEU A 241 26.61 -11.57 10.14
CA LEU A 241 26.45 -10.19 10.63
C LEU A 241 27.62 -9.72 11.53
N SER A 242 28.39 -10.65 12.11
CA SER A 242 29.63 -10.35 12.84
C SER A 242 30.80 -9.92 11.93
N ASP A 243 30.78 -10.31 10.66
CA ASP A 243 31.91 -10.11 9.72
C ASP A 243 31.75 -8.83 8.89
N TYR A 244 30.61 -8.15 8.99
CA TYR A 244 30.29 -6.94 8.24
C TYR A 244 30.42 -5.68 9.11
N VAL A 245 31.66 -5.30 9.40
CA VAL A 245 32.04 -3.87 9.55
C VAL A 245 32.78 -3.38 8.29
N ILE A 246 33.15 -4.30 7.40
CA ILE A 246 33.86 -4.03 6.16
C ILE A 246 33.38 -5.09 5.14
N ASN A 247 33.11 -4.74 3.87
CA ASN A 247 32.71 -5.74 2.87
C ASN A 247 33.84 -6.76 2.63
N SER A 248 33.58 -7.86 1.93
CA SER A 248 34.58 -8.91 1.58
C SER A 248 35.80 -8.42 0.78
N ARG A 249 35.87 -7.13 0.46
CA ARG A 249 36.99 -6.43 -0.22
C ARG A 249 37.61 -5.31 0.63
N GLY A 250 37.22 -5.13 1.90
CA GLY A 250 37.79 -4.11 2.77
C GLY A 250 37.15 -2.71 2.68
N ASN A 251 35.96 -2.54 2.09
CA ASN A 251 35.27 -1.24 2.05
C ASN A 251 34.22 -1.06 3.15
N ALA A 252 34.11 0.16 3.69
CA ALA A 252 33.10 0.54 4.66
C ALA A 252 31.66 0.40 4.12
N ILE A 253 30.77 -0.08 4.97
CA ILE A 253 29.34 -0.16 4.71
C ILE A 253 28.73 1.24 4.89
N SER A 254 27.99 1.73 3.89
CA SER A 254 27.33 3.04 4.02
C SER A 254 26.24 3.00 5.10
N ILE A 255 26.16 4.06 5.91
CA ILE A 255 25.09 4.24 6.92
C ILE A 255 23.70 4.06 6.27
N GLN A 256 23.55 4.51 5.02
CA GLN A 256 22.31 4.36 4.26
C GLN A 256 21.92 2.89 4.03
N ASN A 257 22.88 2.00 3.72
CA ASN A 257 22.60 0.57 3.54
C ASN A 257 22.17 -0.08 4.86
N GLY A 258 22.80 0.31 5.99
CA GLY A 258 22.38 -0.11 7.32
C GLY A 258 20.95 0.32 7.66
N VAL A 259 20.60 1.58 7.39
CA VAL A 259 19.24 2.11 7.60
C VAL A 259 18.21 1.42 6.70
N ASN A 260 18.55 1.17 5.42
CA ASN A 260 17.68 0.48 4.47
C ASN A 260 17.41 -0.97 4.90
N PHE A 261 18.44 -1.67 5.39
CA PHE A 261 18.29 -3.00 5.94
C PHE A 261 17.42 -3.02 7.19
N ALA A 262 17.73 -2.16 8.17
CA ALA A 262 16.99 -2.09 9.43
C ALA A 262 15.50 -1.76 9.18
N SER A 263 15.22 -0.77 8.32
CA SER A 263 13.85 -0.40 7.95
C SER A 263 13.13 -1.49 7.17
N SER A 264 13.83 -2.28 6.35
CA SER A 264 13.25 -3.42 5.63
C SER A 264 12.90 -4.58 6.56
N ILE A 265 13.79 -4.93 7.51
CA ILE A 265 13.52 -5.94 8.54
C ILE A 265 12.36 -5.50 9.43
N LEU A 266 12.37 -4.25 9.90
CA LEU A 266 11.29 -3.72 10.72
C LEU A 266 9.96 -3.69 9.96
N GLY A 267 9.99 -3.28 8.68
CA GLY A 267 8.83 -3.33 7.79
C GLY A 267 8.26 -4.74 7.66
N SER A 268 9.11 -5.74 7.43
CA SER A 268 8.73 -7.16 7.36
C SER A 268 8.04 -7.64 8.65
N LYS A 269 8.63 -7.32 9.82
CA LYS A 269 8.04 -7.64 11.13
C LYS A 269 6.69 -6.95 11.34
N ILE A 270 6.55 -5.69 10.92
CA ILE A 270 5.28 -4.96 11.01
C ILE A 270 4.20 -5.63 10.15
N TYR A 271 4.51 -6.02 8.92
CA TYR A 271 3.55 -6.73 8.06
C TYR A 271 3.08 -8.06 8.69
N LEU A 272 3.99 -8.86 9.25
CA LEU A 272 3.64 -10.08 9.98
C LEU A 272 2.81 -9.79 11.23
N GLY A 273 3.21 -8.79 12.02
CA GLY A 273 2.49 -8.37 13.23
C GLY A 273 1.05 -7.94 12.92
N LEU A 274 0.86 -7.15 11.86
CA LEU A 274 -0.47 -6.77 11.37
C LEU A 274 -1.27 -7.98 10.90
N LEU A 275 -0.65 -8.92 10.17
CA LEU A 275 -1.30 -10.12 9.67
C LEU A 275 -1.82 -11.00 10.81
N VAL A 276 -0.94 -11.34 11.75
CA VAL A 276 -1.28 -12.18 12.92
C VAL A 276 -2.35 -11.50 13.76
N THR A 277 -2.16 -10.22 14.08
CA THR A 277 -3.12 -9.44 14.88
C THR A 277 -4.50 -9.41 14.21
N TYR A 278 -4.55 -9.14 12.90
CA TYR A 278 -5.80 -9.10 12.17
C TYR A 278 -6.51 -10.46 12.15
N ILE A 279 -5.79 -11.56 11.91
CA ILE A 279 -6.36 -12.91 11.92
C ILE A 279 -6.94 -13.23 13.30
N VAL A 280 -6.17 -13.01 14.37
CA VAL A 280 -6.61 -13.28 15.76
C VAL A 280 -7.86 -12.47 16.10
N LEU A 281 -7.86 -11.16 15.83
CA LEU A 281 -9.02 -10.30 16.09
C LEU A 281 -10.23 -10.71 15.25
N ARG A 282 -10.02 -11.12 14.00
CA ARG A 282 -11.10 -11.58 13.12
C ARG A 282 -11.73 -12.88 13.60
N ILE A 283 -10.92 -13.85 14.03
CA ILE A 283 -11.41 -15.12 14.61
C ILE A 283 -12.24 -14.85 15.86
N LYS A 284 -11.69 -14.04 16.79
CA LYS A 284 -12.42 -13.63 18.01
C LYS A 284 -13.76 -12.98 17.67
N ARG A 285 -13.77 -12.05 16.71
CA ARG A 285 -14.98 -11.35 16.27
C ARG A 285 -16.02 -12.28 15.64
N MET A 286 -15.60 -13.32 14.92
CA MET A 286 -16.50 -14.33 14.37
C MET A 286 -17.13 -15.18 15.49
N GLY A 287 -16.33 -15.56 16.49
CA GLY A 287 -16.82 -16.26 17.68
C GLY A 287 -17.88 -15.46 18.45
N ASP A 288 -17.61 -14.18 18.70
CA ASP A 288 -18.55 -13.28 19.39
C ASP A 288 -19.89 -13.15 18.66
N ARG A 289 -19.86 -13.11 17.31
CA ARG A 289 -21.07 -13.04 16.49
C ARG A 289 -21.90 -14.31 16.57
N LYS A 290 -21.25 -15.49 16.53
CA LYS A 290 -21.93 -16.80 16.67
C LYS A 290 -22.60 -16.94 18.04
N LYS A 291 -21.92 -16.55 19.12
CA LYS A 291 -22.48 -16.55 20.48
C LYS A 291 -23.73 -15.65 20.58
N LYS A 292 -23.68 -14.45 20.00
CA LYS A 292 -24.82 -13.52 19.99
C LYS A 292 -26.02 -14.00 19.16
N SER A 293 -25.78 -14.68 18.02
CA SER A 293 -26.87 -15.25 17.23
C SER A 293 -27.49 -16.49 17.88
N GLY A 294 -26.69 -17.31 18.56
CA GLY A 294 -27.20 -18.46 19.32
C GLY A 294 -28.10 -18.04 20.48
N LYS A 295 -27.69 -17.02 21.24
CA LYS A 295 -28.50 -16.49 22.36
C LYS A 295 -29.85 -15.91 21.91
N LYS A 296 -29.89 -15.27 20.74
CA LYS A 296 -31.14 -14.73 20.13
C LYS A 296 -32.08 -15.79 19.56
N ALA A 297 -31.63 -17.04 19.38
CA ALA A 297 -32.47 -18.13 18.88
C ALA A 297 -33.07 -18.98 20.02
N THR A 298 -32.58 -18.78 21.24
CA THR A 298 -33.06 -19.43 22.47
C THR A 298 -33.95 -18.51 23.33
N GLU A 299 -34.12 -17.26 22.91
CA GLU A 299 -35.06 -16.26 23.45
C GLU A 299 -36.22 -16.10 22.46
#